data_AF-A0A2I0D1W7-F1
#
_entry.id   AF-A0A2I0D1W7-F1
#
_cell.length_a   1.000
_cell.length_b   1.000
_cell.length_c   1.000
_cell.angle_alpha   90.00
_cell.angle_beta   90.00
_cell.angle_gamma   90.00
#
_symmetry.space_group_name_H-M   'P 1'
#
loop_
_entity.id
_entity.type
_entity.pdbx_description
1 polymer ?
#
loop_
_entity_poly.entity_id
_entity_poly.type
_entity_poly.pdbx_seq_one_letter_code
_entity_poly.pdbx_strand_id
1 'polypeptide(L)'
;MPAAVKRVGIGIFEDPEKVIESAVAVCTSIEVFCYCRPGIVKDKPSKASVHFRESAHPEQAMIDDLMNGSIDAAVRGTLPSNSTLKALKLAEGVDHLERIALLETAGGKKFLLTPVGVDEGWTVPEKLELIRKGKVIAKKFGLPEKTGILSGGRLGDIGRHKQVDASMAEAELVAKLSGSVHCEILIEDAIESCGLIIAPDGISGNLIFRTLTL
;
A
#
# COMPACT_ATOMS: atom_id res chain seq x y z
N MET A 1 5.24 -13.60 16.90
CA MET A 1 4.95 -13.62 15.44
C MET A 1 3.49 -13.20 15.27
N PRO A 2 3.13 -12.37 14.28
CA PRO A 2 1.72 -12.16 13.96
C PRO A 2 1.05 -13.52 13.73
N ALA A 3 -0.21 -13.68 14.13
CA ALA A 3 -0.96 -14.87 13.80
C ALA A 3 -0.96 -15.07 12.27
N ALA A 4 -0.89 -16.32 11.81
CA ALA A 4 -1.04 -16.60 10.39
C ALA A 4 -2.40 -16.08 9.92
N VAL A 5 -2.41 -15.29 8.84
CA VAL A 5 -3.64 -14.87 8.16
C VAL A 5 -4.34 -16.13 7.67
N LYS A 6 -5.55 -16.38 8.15
CA LYS A 6 -6.34 -17.57 7.79
C LYS A 6 -7.59 -17.21 7.01
N ARG A 7 -8.17 -16.03 7.24
CA ARG A 7 -9.43 -15.58 6.66
C ARG A 7 -9.22 -14.27 5.94
N VAL A 8 -9.45 -14.25 4.62
CA VAL A 8 -9.27 -13.06 3.79
C VAL A 8 -10.60 -12.67 3.17
N GLY A 9 -11.01 -11.42 3.35
CA GLY A 9 -12.13 -10.84 2.63
C GLY A 9 -11.69 -10.28 1.28
N ILE A 10 -12.46 -10.50 0.22
CA ILE A 10 -12.24 -9.90 -1.09
C ILE A 10 -13.54 -9.34 -1.67
N GLY A 11 -13.47 -8.10 -2.16
CA GLY A 11 -14.61 -7.41 -2.76
C GLY A 11 -14.81 -7.72 -4.26
N ILE A 12 -16.07 -7.87 -4.67
CA ILE A 12 -16.48 -8.12 -6.06
C ILE A 12 -17.56 -7.13 -6.49
N PHE A 13 -17.31 -6.41 -7.58
CA PHE A 13 -18.24 -5.51 -8.25
C PHE A 13 -18.23 -5.72 -9.77
N GLU A 14 -17.04 -5.69 -10.37
CA GLU A 14 -16.78 -5.99 -11.78
C GLU A 14 -15.97 -7.29 -11.91
N ASP A 15 -16.03 -7.91 -13.10
CA ASP A 15 -15.30 -9.15 -13.45
C ASP A 15 -15.37 -10.25 -12.37
N PRO A 16 -16.58 -10.66 -11.94
CA PRO A 16 -16.74 -11.61 -10.83
C PRO A 16 -16.01 -12.93 -11.08
N GLU A 17 -15.99 -13.41 -12.32
CA GLU A 17 -15.32 -14.66 -12.70
C GLU A 17 -13.82 -14.61 -12.37
N LYS A 18 -13.14 -13.51 -12.74
CA LYS A 18 -11.70 -13.32 -12.51
C LYS A 18 -11.35 -13.26 -11.02
N VAL A 19 -12.20 -12.58 -10.24
CA VAL A 19 -11.98 -12.50 -8.78
C VAL A 19 -12.21 -13.86 -8.12
N ILE A 20 -13.23 -14.60 -8.56
CA ILE A 20 -13.52 -15.94 -8.07
C ILE A 20 -12.40 -16.91 -8.44
N GLU A 21 -11.88 -16.88 -9.67
CA GLU A 21 -10.73 -17.69 -10.09
C GLU A 21 -9.51 -17.44 -9.18
N SER A 22 -9.23 -16.16 -8.88
CA SER A 22 -8.16 -15.77 -7.98
C SER A 22 -8.38 -16.30 -6.55
N ALA A 23 -9.59 -16.16 -6.02
CA ALA A 23 -9.97 -16.70 -4.70
C ALA A 23 -9.81 -18.22 -4.65
N VAL A 24 -10.27 -18.92 -5.70
CA VAL A 24 -10.22 -20.37 -5.84
C VAL A 24 -8.78 -20.90 -5.96
N ALA A 25 -7.88 -20.14 -6.57
CA ALA A 25 -6.47 -20.52 -6.73
C ALA A 25 -5.70 -20.50 -5.39
N VAL A 26 -6.10 -19.66 -4.44
CA VAL A 26 -5.42 -19.50 -3.14
C VAL A 26 -6.14 -20.18 -1.97
N CYS A 27 -7.36 -20.70 -2.16
CA CYS A 27 -8.20 -21.23 -1.09
C CYS A 27 -7.73 -22.57 -0.47
N THR A 28 -6.56 -23.08 -0.87
CA THR A 28 -5.97 -24.31 -0.30
C THR A 28 -5.27 -24.06 1.03
N SER A 29 -4.87 -22.81 1.30
CA SER A 29 -4.12 -22.42 2.50
C SER A 29 -4.86 -21.38 3.37
N ILE A 30 -5.93 -20.78 2.84
CA ILE A 30 -6.73 -19.74 3.51
C ILE A 30 -8.23 -19.90 3.19
N GLU A 31 -9.08 -19.44 4.09
CA GLU A 31 -10.50 -19.21 3.84
C GLU A 31 -10.69 -17.85 3.17
N VAL A 32 -11.48 -17.81 2.09
CA VAL A 32 -11.74 -16.59 1.33
C VAL A 32 -13.22 -16.23 1.41
N PHE A 33 -13.52 -15.01 1.84
CA PHE A 33 -14.87 -14.46 1.93
C PHE A 33 -15.07 -13.42 0.82
N CYS A 34 -15.86 -13.76 -0.18
CA CYS A 34 -16.20 -12.91 -1.31
C CYS A 34 -17.40 -12.02 -0.98
N TYR A 35 -17.19 -10.70 -0.94
CA TYR A 35 -18.22 -9.70 -0.66
C TYR A 35 -18.75 -9.12 -1.97
N CYS A 36 -20.05 -9.25 -2.22
CA CYS A 36 -20.66 -8.76 -3.46
C CYS A 36 -22.08 -8.23 -3.23
N ARG A 37 -22.62 -7.51 -4.21
CA ARG A 37 -24.06 -7.20 -4.20
C ARG A 37 -24.87 -8.44 -4.57
N PRO A 38 -26.11 -8.56 -4.06
CA PRO A 38 -27.02 -9.64 -4.46
C PRO A 38 -27.13 -9.75 -5.98
N GLY A 39 -26.97 -10.97 -6.50
CA GLY A 39 -27.12 -11.28 -7.93
C GLY A 39 -25.93 -10.94 -8.83
N ILE A 40 -24.83 -10.37 -8.32
CA ILE A 40 -23.60 -10.17 -9.12
C ILE A 40 -22.96 -11.52 -9.47
N VAL A 41 -22.86 -12.42 -8.49
CA VAL A 41 -22.30 -13.74 -8.68
C VAL A 41 -23.43 -14.74 -8.91
N LYS A 42 -23.54 -15.24 -10.15
CA LYS A 42 -24.57 -16.23 -10.53
C LYS A 42 -24.17 -17.64 -10.13
N ASP A 43 -22.95 -18.03 -10.49
CA ASP A 43 -22.42 -19.36 -10.23
C ASP A 43 -21.41 -19.32 -9.10
N LYS A 44 -21.84 -19.77 -7.91
CA LYS A 44 -20.98 -19.86 -6.73
C LYS A 44 -20.30 -21.23 -6.72
N PRO A 45 -18.96 -21.31 -6.85
CA PRO A 45 -18.27 -22.59 -6.79
C PRO A 45 -18.52 -23.27 -5.45
N SER A 46 -18.83 -24.56 -5.48
CA SER A 46 -19.00 -25.42 -4.31
C SER A 46 -17.65 -25.87 -3.74
N LYS A 47 -16.73 -24.93 -3.50
CA LYS A 47 -15.47 -25.18 -2.79
C LYS A 47 -15.61 -24.82 -1.31
N ALA A 48 -15.20 -25.74 -0.43
CA ALA A 48 -15.38 -25.60 1.02
C ALA A 48 -14.74 -24.34 1.63
N SER A 49 -13.68 -23.81 1.02
CA SER A 49 -12.89 -22.68 1.55
C SER A 49 -13.21 -21.32 0.90
N VAL A 50 -14.25 -21.24 0.04
CA VAL A 50 -14.68 -20.00 -0.60
C VAL A 50 -16.13 -19.72 -0.21
N HIS A 51 -16.36 -18.61 0.49
CA HIS A 51 -17.65 -18.21 1.01
C HIS A 51 -18.14 -16.94 0.32
N PHE A 52 -19.45 -16.80 0.16
CA PHE A 52 -20.04 -15.60 -0.46
C PHE A 52 -20.90 -14.87 0.57
N ARG A 53 -20.65 -13.57 0.75
CA ARG A 53 -21.45 -12.65 1.56
C ARG A 53 -22.09 -11.60 0.66
N GLU A 54 -23.39 -11.70 0.48
CA GLU A 54 -24.17 -10.73 -0.28
C GLU A 54 -24.67 -9.60 0.62
N SER A 55 -24.48 -8.35 0.19
CA SER A 55 -24.97 -7.16 0.89
C SER A 55 -25.29 -6.05 -0.11
N ALA A 56 -26.27 -5.20 0.21
CA ALA A 56 -26.49 -3.97 -0.57
C ALA A 56 -25.26 -3.04 -0.56
N HIS A 57 -24.46 -3.12 0.52
CA HIS A 57 -23.24 -2.36 0.76
C HIS A 57 -22.07 -3.31 1.05
N PRO A 58 -21.55 -4.03 0.04
CA PRO A 58 -20.50 -5.02 0.23
C PRO A 58 -19.19 -4.42 0.77
N GLU A 59 -18.89 -3.16 0.41
CA GLU A 59 -17.75 -2.43 0.95
C GLU A 59 -17.84 -2.24 2.46
N GLN A 60 -19.01 -1.87 2.99
CA GLN A 60 -19.20 -1.68 4.43
C GLN A 60 -19.14 -3.03 5.14
N ALA A 61 -19.82 -4.05 4.62
CA ALA A 61 -19.81 -5.39 5.21
C ALA A 61 -18.40 -5.99 5.32
N MET A 62 -17.56 -5.79 4.30
CA MET A 62 -16.17 -6.24 4.32
C MET A 62 -15.34 -5.51 5.37
N ILE A 63 -15.52 -4.19 5.48
CA ILE A 63 -14.81 -3.38 6.49
C ILE A 63 -15.30 -3.74 7.91
N ASP A 64 -16.60 -3.92 8.12
CA ASP A 64 -17.16 -4.32 9.42
C ASP A 64 -16.58 -5.66 9.88
N ASP A 65 -16.49 -6.63 8.97
CA ASP A 65 -15.89 -7.94 9.24
C ASP A 65 -14.38 -7.86 9.51
N LEU A 66 -13.68 -6.90 8.90
CA LEU A 66 -12.28 -6.64 9.21
C LEU A 66 -12.14 -6.06 10.62
N MET A 67 -12.96 -5.07 10.99
CA MET A 67 -12.90 -4.41 12.30
C MET A 67 -13.30 -5.34 13.44
N ASN A 68 -14.27 -6.22 13.21
CA ASN A 68 -14.77 -7.15 14.23
C ASN A 68 -13.93 -8.44 14.33
N GLY A 69 -12.91 -8.62 13.48
CA GLY A 69 -12.02 -9.79 13.47
C GLY A 69 -12.62 -11.06 12.86
N SER A 70 -13.72 -10.94 12.09
CA SER A 70 -14.29 -12.04 11.30
C SER A 70 -13.39 -12.41 10.11
N ILE A 71 -12.66 -11.43 9.56
CA ILE A 71 -11.57 -11.64 8.60
C ILE A 71 -10.28 -11.05 9.16
N ASP A 72 -9.15 -11.65 8.80
CA ASP A 72 -7.81 -11.23 9.27
C ASP A 72 -7.18 -10.20 8.32
N ALA A 73 -7.64 -10.15 7.07
CA ALA A 73 -7.19 -9.19 6.05
C ALA A 73 -8.30 -8.92 5.03
N ALA A 74 -8.25 -7.75 4.40
CA ALA A 74 -9.19 -7.35 3.34
C ALA A 74 -8.45 -6.97 2.06
N VAL A 75 -9.01 -7.40 0.93
CA VAL A 75 -8.60 -7.04 -0.42
C VAL A 75 -9.78 -6.33 -1.08
N ARG A 76 -9.62 -5.06 -1.47
CA ARG A 76 -10.69 -4.29 -2.14
C ARG A 76 -11.26 -5.04 -3.35
N GLY A 77 -10.40 -5.72 -4.11
CA GLY A 77 -10.75 -6.36 -5.36
C GLY A 77 -11.30 -5.32 -6.34
N THR A 78 -12.46 -5.61 -6.92
CA THR A 78 -13.12 -4.73 -7.90
C THR A 78 -14.14 -3.78 -7.28
N LEU A 79 -14.30 -3.74 -5.94
CA LEU A 79 -15.16 -2.74 -5.29
C LEU A 79 -14.69 -1.30 -5.58
N PRO A 80 -15.62 -0.33 -5.69
CA PRO A 80 -15.26 1.07 -5.92
C PRO A 80 -14.35 1.61 -4.82
N SER A 81 -13.24 2.25 -5.22
CA SER A 81 -12.24 2.76 -4.28
C SER A 81 -12.80 3.82 -3.34
N ASN A 82 -13.59 4.75 -3.87
CA ASN A 82 -14.09 5.89 -3.09
C ASN A 82 -14.99 5.45 -1.93
N SER A 83 -15.92 4.51 -2.18
CA SER A 83 -16.81 4.01 -1.12
C SER A 83 -16.05 3.11 -0.14
N THR A 84 -15.18 2.24 -0.62
CA THR A 84 -14.41 1.32 0.24
C THR A 84 -13.45 2.06 1.16
N LEU A 85 -12.68 3.01 0.64
CA LEU A 85 -11.74 3.80 1.44
C LEU A 85 -12.47 4.74 2.41
N LYS A 86 -13.65 5.26 2.02
CA LYS A 86 -14.50 6.04 2.93
C LYS A 86 -15.01 5.19 4.09
N ALA A 87 -15.45 3.96 3.83
CA ALA A 87 -15.89 3.02 4.88
C ALA A 87 -14.74 2.71 5.84
N LEU A 88 -13.55 2.40 5.32
CA LEU A 88 -12.36 2.13 6.14
C LEU A 88 -11.98 3.32 7.03
N LYS A 89 -11.95 4.55 6.49
CA LYS A 89 -11.66 5.76 7.27
C LYS A 89 -12.64 5.99 8.41
N LEU A 90 -13.94 5.83 8.12
CA LEU A 90 -14.99 5.99 9.12
C LEU A 90 -14.88 4.94 10.22
N ALA A 91 -14.57 3.69 9.86
CA ALA A 91 -14.46 2.59 10.80
C ALA A 91 -13.24 2.70 11.72
N GLU A 92 -12.09 3.13 11.18
CA GLU A 92 -10.85 3.36 11.94
C GLU A 92 -10.83 4.70 12.69
N GLY A 93 -11.77 5.61 12.39
CA GLY A 93 -11.82 6.94 13.02
C GLY A 93 -10.66 7.86 12.62
N VAL A 94 -10.13 7.69 11.40
CA VAL A 94 -9.00 8.46 10.87
C VAL A 94 -9.46 9.43 9.77
N ASP A 95 -8.77 10.56 9.66
CA ASP A 95 -9.04 11.59 8.64
C ASP A 95 -8.41 11.25 7.27
N HIS A 96 -7.28 10.54 7.27
CA HIS A 96 -6.57 10.10 6.07
C HIS A 96 -6.07 8.65 6.16
N LEU A 97 -5.70 8.10 5.01
CA LEU A 97 -5.06 6.80 4.87
C LEU A 97 -3.70 7.01 4.20
N GLU A 98 -2.77 6.11 4.45
CA GLU A 98 -1.43 6.13 3.87
C GLU A 98 -1.20 4.86 3.05
N ARG A 99 -0.47 4.95 1.94
CA ARG A 99 -0.19 3.81 1.07
C ARG A 99 1.30 3.52 0.96
N ILE A 100 1.63 2.25 1.07
CA ILE A 100 2.98 1.71 0.89
C ILE A 100 2.93 0.52 -0.06
N ALA A 101 3.87 0.47 -1.01
CA ALA A 101 3.99 -0.60 -1.98
C ALA A 101 5.23 -1.46 -1.68
N LEU A 102 5.09 -2.78 -1.67
CA LEU A 102 6.22 -3.71 -1.71
C LEU A 102 6.54 -4.01 -3.17
N LEU A 103 7.76 -3.68 -3.59
CA LEU A 103 8.25 -3.86 -4.95
C LEU A 103 9.44 -4.83 -4.96
N GLU A 104 9.61 -5.51 -6.08
CA GLU A 104 10.72 -6.43 -6.33
C GLU A 104 11.36 -6.11 -7.68
N THR A 105 12.67 -5.93 -7.71
CA THR A 105 13.41 -5.70 -8.95
C THR A 105 13.54 -7.00 -9.74
N ALA A 106 13.89 -6.91 -11.03
CA ALA A 106 14.20 -8.10 -11.85
C ALA A 106 15.32 -8.98 -11.26
N GLY A 107 16.19 -8.41 -10.42
CA GLY A 107 17.24 -9.13 -9.69
C GLY A 107 16.78 -9.74 -8.35
N GLY A 108 15.47 -9.71 -8.04
CA GLY A 108 14.89 -10.27 -6.81
C GLY A 108 15.04 -9.38 -5.57
N LYS A 109 15.47 -8.13 -5.74
CA LYS A 109 15.67 -7.21 -4.61
C LYS A 109 14.36 -6.57 -4.20
N LYS A 110 13.98 -6.75 -2.93
CA LYS A 110 12.73 -6.23 -2.38
C LYS A 110 12.95 -4.93 -1.62
N PHE A 111 12.05 -3.97 -1.82
CA PHE A 111 12.02 -2.71 -1.09
C PHE A 111 10.58 -2.20 -0.97
N LEU A 112 10.34 -1.36 0.04
CA LEU A 112 9.08 -0.64 0.19
C LEU A 112 9.20 0.77 -0.40
N LEU A 113 8.15 1.22 -1.10
CA LEU A 113 8.03 2.57 -1.64
C LEU A 113 6.78 3.24 -1.05
N THR A 114 6.93 4.46 -0.54
CA THR A 114 5.86 5.29 0.02
C THR A 114 6.26 6.76 0.00
N PRO A 115 5.34 7.74 0.00
CA PRO A 115 3.93 7.59 -0.36
C PRO A 115 3.76 7.14 -1.81
N VAL A 116 2.62 6.55 -2.12
CA VAL A 116 2.18 6.29 -3.52
C VAL A 116 0.79 6.86 -3.80
N GLY A 117 0.28 7.66 -2.86
CA GLY A 117 -0.99 8.34 -2.97
C GLY A 117 -0.86 9.82 -3.22
N VAL A 118 -1.54 10.36 -4.24
CA VAL A 118 -1.42 11.77 -4.66
C VAL A 118 -1.69 12.80 -3.56
N ASP A 119 -2.40 12.42 -2.51
CA ASP A 119 -2.77 13.22 -1.35
C ASP A 119 -1.86 13.02 -0.12
N GLU A 120 -0.71 12.33 -0.27
CA GLU A 120 0.16 11.91 0.83
C GLU A 120 1.59 12.48 0.74
N GLY A 121 2.23 12.68 1.90
CA GLY A 121 3.65 12.99 2.02
C GLY A 121 4.01 14.42 1.62
N TRP A 122 3.06 15.35 1.76
CA TRP A 122 3.23 16.76 1.40
C TRP A 122 3.98 17.56 2.47
N THR A 123 4.11 17.00 3.68
CA THR A 123 4.75 17.66 4.81
C THR A 123 5.81 16.79 5.46
N VAL A 124 6.79 17.44 6.12
CA VAL A 124 7.82 16.76 6.93
C VAL A 124 7.19 15.82 7.97
N PRO A 125 6.19 16.22 8.78
CA PRO A 125 5.56 15.32 9.75
C PRO A 125 4.91 14.08 9.12
N GLU A 126 4.23 14.23 7.99
CA GLU A 126 3.66 13.07 7.26
C GLU A 126 4.76 12.10 6.83
N LYS A 127 5.85 12.60 6.24
CA LYS A 127 6.99 11.76 5.86
C LYS A 127 7.60 11.03 7.06
N LEU A 128 7.71 11.68 8.21
CA LEU A 128 8.20 11.04 9.43
C LEU A 128 7.28 9.92 9.93
N GLU A 129 5.95 10.12 9.86
CA GLU A 129 4.98 9.07 10.19
C GLU A 129 5.04 7.88 9.21
N LEU A 130 5.16 8.15 7.91
CA LEU A 130 5.36 7.13 6.88
C LEU A 130 6.63 6.32 7.13
N ILE A 131 7.74 6.97 7.53
CA ILE A 131 8.98 6.28 7.90
C ILE A 131 8.76 5.39 9.12
N ARG A 132 8.12 5.93 10.16
CA ARG A 132 7.88 5.20 11.42
C ARG A 132 7.06 3.94 11.18
N LYS A 133 5.94 4.06 10.45
CA LYS A 133 5.04 2.93 10.12
C LYS A 133 5.70 1.98 9.10
N GLY A 134 6.36 2.53 8.08
CA GLY A 134 7.05 1.78 7.05
C GLY A 134 8.18 0.90 7.59
N LYS A 135 9.00 1.39 8.54
CA LYS A 135 10.06 0.60 9.19
C LYS A 135 9.53 -0.65 9.89
N VAL A 136 8.33 -0.57 10.48
CA VAL A 136 7.66 -1.73 11.10
C VAL A 136 7.30 -2.78 10.05
N ILE A 137 6.81 -2.35 8.88
CA ILE A 137 6.47 -3.24 7.77
C ILE A 137 7.75 -3.83 7.15
N ALA A 138 8.77 -3.01 6.91
CA ALA A 138 10.07 -3.42 6.37
C ALA A 138 10.70 -4.55 7.20
N LYS A 139 10.68 -4.39 8.52
CA LYS A 139 11.18 -5.39 9.46
C LYS A 139 10.41 -6.71 9.38
N LYS A 140 9.09 -6.69 9.19
CA LYS A 140 8.27 -7.91 9.03
C LYS A 140 8.62 -8.68 7.75
N PHE A 141 9.03 -7.98 6.69
CA PHE A 141 9.47 -8.58 5.43
C PHE A 141 10.97 -8.91 5.39
N GLY A 142 11.73 -8.65 6.45
CA GLY A 142 13.18 -8.89 6.50
C GLY A 142 13.97 -8.00 5.54
N LEU A 143 13.46 -6.80 5.23
CA LEU A 143 14.13 -5.86 4.34
C LEU A 143 15.28 -5.13 5.06
N PRO A 144 16.23 -4.53 4.32
CA PRO A 144 17.28 -3.71 4.92
C PRO A 144 16.71 -2.62 5.84
N GLU A 145 17.33 -2.40 7.00
CA GLU A 145 16.83 -1.44 8.00
C GLU A 145 16.98 0.03 7.56
N LYS A 146 17.86 0.29 6.60
CA LYS A 146 18.10 1.64 6.09
C LYS A 146 16.87 2.16 5.34
N THR A 147 16.62 3.44 5.55
CA THR A 147 15.58 4.19 4.86
C THR A 147 16.24 5.26 4.00
N GLY A 148 15.84 5.33 2.73
CA GLY A 148 16.29 6.34 1.77
C GLY A 148 15.20 7.38 1.56
N ILE A 149 15.57 8.66 1.53
CA ILE A 149 14.66 9.78 1.25
C ILE A 149 15.04 10.36 -0.12
N LEU A 150 14.13 10.27 -1.07
CA LEU A 150 14.31 10.86 -2.39
C LEU A 150 13.94 12.35 -2.38
N SER A 151 14.56 13.10 -3.29
CA SER A 151 14.25 14.49 -3.57
C SER A 151 14.16 14.74 -5.09
N GLY A 152 13.75 15.94 -5.48
CA GLY A 152 13.55 16.32 -6.87
C GLY A 152 14.81 16.56 -7.70
N GLY A 153 16.01 16.38 -7.13
CA GLY A 153 17.27 16.66 -7.84
C GLY A 153 18.51 16.17 -7.10
N ARG A 154 19.66 16.38 -7.74
CA ARG A 154 20.98 16.16 -7.13
C ARG A 154 21.43 17.41 -6.40
N LEU A 155 22.33 17.28 -5.41
CA LEU A 155 22.93 18.41 -4.71
C LEU A 155 23.63 19.39 -5.68
N GLY A 156 24.11 18.91 -6.82
CA GLY A 156 24.65 19.74 -7.91
C GLY A 156 23.61 20.56 -8.69
N ASP A 157 22.32 20.33 -8.45
CA ASP A 157 21.20 21.05 -9.07
C ASP A 157 20.72 22.26 -8.25
N ILE A 158 21.33 22.52 -7.08
CA ILE A 158 20.97 23.65 -6.22
C ILE A 158 21.00 24.97 -7.01
N GLY A 159 19.91 25.74 -6.93
CA GLY A 159 19.73 27.04 -7.58
C GLY A 159 19.21 26.95 -9.02
N ARG A 160 18.99 25.75 -9.58
CA ARG A 160 18.38 25.58 -10.90
C ARG A 160 16.86 25.77 -10.87
N HIS A 161 16.20 25.39 -9.78
CA HIS A 161 14.75 25.52 -9.66
C HIS A 161 14.30 25.56 -8.19
N LYS A 162 13.48 26.55 -7.82
CA LYS A 162 13.03 26.77 -6.42
C LYS A 162 12.36 25.55 -5.80
N GLN A 163 11.58 24.81 -6.59
CA GLN A 163 10.88 23.61 -6.10
C GLN A 163 11.82 22.42 -5.90
N VAL A 164 12.86 22.30 -6.73
CA VAL A 164 13.90 21.28 -6.57
C VAL A 164 14.72 21.59 -5.32
N ASP A 165 15.10 22.85 -5.13
CA ASP A 165 15.80 23.32 -3.92
C ASP A 165 14.98 23.03 -2.65
N ALA A 166 13.69 23.36 -2.66
CA ALA A 166 12.79 23.09 -1.54
C ALA A 166 12.68 21.59 -1.23
N SER A 167 12.53 20.76 -2.26
CA SER A 167 12.46 19.29 -2.11
C SER A 167 13.75 18.71 -1.53
N MET A 168 14.93 19.17 -1.98
CA MET A 168 16.21 18.73 -1.43
C MET A 168 16.39 19.16 0.03
N ALA A 169 16.03 20.41 0.37
CA ALA A 169 16.10 20.90 1.74
C ALA A 169 15.16 20.11 2.68
N GLU A 170 13.97 19.77 2.19
CA GLU A 170 13.03 18.94 2.92
C GLU A 170 13.54 17.51 3.13
N ALA A 171 14.08 16.88 2.07
CA ALA A 171 14.63 15.53 2.15
C ALA A 171 15.81 15.46 3.14
N GLU A 172 16.69 16.46 3.14
CA GLU A 172 17.78 16.59 4.11
C GLU A 172 17.25 16.71 5.55
N LEU A 173 16.22 17.54 5.76
CA LEU A 173 15.59 17.69 7.06
C LEU A 173 14.95 16.39 7.56
N VAL A 174 14.18 15.71 6.70
CA VAL A 174 13.54 14.42 7.01
C VAL A 174 14.61 13.37 7.31
N ALA A 175 15.67 13.29 6.50
CA ALA A 175 16.78 12.37 6.71
C ALA A 175 17.43 12.57 8.09
N LYS A 176 17.75 13.82 8.43
CA LYS A 176 18.34 14.18 9.72
C LYS A 176 17.43 13.83 10.90
N LEU A 177 16.13 14.14 10.81
CA LEU A 177 15.18 13.90 11.90
C LEU A 177 14.87 12.42 12.13
N SER A 178 14.96 11.59 11.08
CA SER A 178 14.59 10.17 11.13
C SER A 178 15.77 9.20 11.19
N GLY A 179 17.01 9.71 11.11
CA GLY A 179 18.21 8.89 10.95
C GLY A 179 18.25 8.13 9.63
N SER A 180 17.61 8.68 8.60
CA SER A 180 17.57 8.12 7.23
C SER A 180 18.66 8.75 6.37
N VAL A 181 18.84 8.23 5.15
CA VAL A 181 19.83 8.76 4.19
C VAL A 181 19.09 9.56 3.13
N HIS A 182 19.54 10.78 2.86
CA HIS A 182 19.08 11.54 1.69
C HIS A 182 19.76 10.94 0.44
N CYS A 183 18.96 10.46 -0.50
CA CYS A 183 19.39 9.73 -1.69
C CYS A 183 19.30 10.55 -2.98
N GLU A 184 19.11 11.87 -2.88
CA GLU A 184 18.89 12.74 -4.05
C GLU A 184 17.73 12.20 -4.92
N ILE A 185 17.85 12.27 -6.25
CA ILE A 185 16.93 11.64 -7.20
C ILE A 185 17.32 10.19 -7.56
N LEU A 186 18.37 9.65 -6.93
CA LEU A 186 19.04 8.40 -7.34
C LEU A 186 18.34 7.18 -6.74
N ILE A 187 17.16 6.86 -7.25
CA ILE A 187 16.39 5.68 -6.82
C ILE A 187 17.15 4.38 -7.06
N GLU A 188 17.91 4.31 -8.15
CA GLU A 188 18.76 3.17 -8.53
C GLU A 188 19.83 2.86 -7.50
N ASP A 189 20.37 3.87 -6.82
CA ASP A 189 21.37 3.71 -5.76
C ASP A 189 20.69 3.48 -4.40
N ALA A 190 19.53 4.12 -4.18
CA ALA A 190 18.77 3.97 -2.94
C ALA A 190 18.33 2.51 -2.71
N ILE A 191 17.82 1.84 -3.75
CA ILE A 191 17.40 0.44 -3.68
C ILE A 191 18.55 -0.50 -3.33
N GLU A 192 19.81 -0.08 -3.53
CA GLU A 192 20.94 -0.97 -3.29
C GLU A 192 21.16 -1.27 -1.82
N SER A 193 20.78 -0.34 -0.94
CA SER A 193 21.03 -0.44 0.50
C SER A 193 19.83 -0.15 1.38
N CYS A 194 18.74 0.41 0.85
CA CYS A 194 17.55 0.78 1.61
C CYS A 194 16.40 -0.23 1.42
N GLY A 195 15.79 -0.66 2.52
CA GLY A 195 14.59 -1.50 2.48
C GLY A 195 13.29 -0.69 2.44
N LEU A 196 13.38 0.61 2.75
CA LEU A 196 12.28 1.57 2.67
C LEU A 196 12.76 2.82 1.92
N ILE A 197 11.99 3.25 0.93
CA ILE A 197 12.26 4.45 0.14
C ILE A 197 11.08 5.39 0.28
N ILE A 198 11.38 6.63 0.65
CA ILE A 198 10.43 7.73 0.76
C ILE A 198 10.49 8.57 -0.51
N ALA A 199 9.42 8.60 -1.30
CA ALA A 199 9.30 9.47 -2.47
C ALA A 199 9.18 10.94 -2.06
N PRO A 200 9.52 11.90 -2.95
CA PRO A 200 9.41 13.33 -2.64
C PRO A 200 7.99 13.76 -2.26
N ASP A 201 7.00 13.16 -2.90
CA ASP A 201 5.57 13.37 -2.67
C ASP A 201 4.78 12.18 -3.26
N GLY A 202 3.49 12.16 -2.97
CA GLY A 202 2.55 11.16 -3.43
C GLY A 202 2.40 11.03 -4.94
N ILE A 203 2.54 12.13 -5.68
CA ILE A 203 2.45 12.13 -7.15
C ILE A 203 3.68 11.43 -7.72
N SER A 204 4.87 11.84 -7.28
CA SER A 204 6.15 11.27 -7.67
C SER A 204 6.20 9.77 -7.37
N GLY A 205 5.79 9.37 -6.15
CA GLY A 205 5.73 7.97 -5.77
C GLY A 205 4.74 7.15 -6.60
N ASN A 206 3.57 7.70 -6.90
CA ASN A 206 2.59 7.05 -7.78
C ASN A 206 3.12 6.87 -9.21
N LEU A 207 3.82 7.86 -9.76
CA LEU A 207 4.44 7.75 -11.09
C LEU A 207 5.50 6.64 -11.11
N ILE A 208 6.40 6.61 -10.12
CA ILE A 208 7.41 5.53 -9.97
C ILE A 208 6.72 4.17 -9.90
N PHE A 209 5.73 4.01 -9.02
CA PHE A 209 4.98 2.77 -8.86
C PHE A 209 4.37 2.29 -10.18
N ARG A 210 3.68 3.18 -10.91
CA ARG A 210 3.03 2.85 -12.18
C ARG A 210 4.03 2.46 -13.27
N THR A 211 5.17 3.15 -13.35
CA THR A 211 6.21 2.82 -14.34
C THR A 211 6.85 1.45 -14.08
N LEU A 212 6.92 1.00 -12.83
CA LEU A 212 7.53 -0.28 -12.49
C LEU A 212 6.58 -1.47 -12.56
N THR A 213 5.26 -1.26 -12.56
CA THR A 213 4.26 -2.32 -12.37
C THR A 213 3.25 -2.47 -13.51
N LEU A 214 3.17 -1.51 -14.43
CA LEU A 214 2.31 -1.54 -15.62
C LEU A 214 3.16 -1.86 -16.86
#